data_AF-A0A6M8UBF4-F1
#
_entry.id   AF-A0A6M8UBF4-F1
#
_cell.length_a   1.000
_cell.length_b   1.000
_cell.length_c   1.000
_cell.angle_alpha   90.00
_cell.angle_beta   90.00
_cell.angle_gamma   90.00
#
_symmetry.space_group_name_H-M   'P 1'
#
loop_
_entity.id
_entity.type
_entity.pdbx_description
1 polymer ?
#
loop_
_entity_poly.entity_id
_entity_poly.type
_entity_poly.pdbx_seq_one_letter_code
_entity_poly.pdbx_strand_id
1 'polypeptide(L)'
;MTETTDLAVLEIKAEQAPTLYVPNGLDSYLEQIRQQVNEVPDLSTAKGRARVASLAAQVSRSKTAVEKPGRDYLRHLKEAVKPAEAELRRWVSACDTLRDEVRRPLTEWEAEQERIKSDQQMLDWHTEALGMNEAHDKAAAERFESDHEVALLMNEKFDREAAEAKAEAERKRIAYEEELKRKAAEQARIEAEQKAQRAREEAAQRERELQAKAEQAERDRIAAQERAEREKQAAIAEEQRKAKAAEDARLAEEKRIADEAAKRAADIEHRKAVNNKALADLIAAGIPEECAKACITAIAKGAVSAIRITY
;
A
#
# COMPACT_ATOMS: atom_id res chain seq x y z
N MET A 1 67.12 63.86 -121.43
CA MET A 1 68.11 64.01 -120.34
C MET A 1 67.38 64.71 -119.20
N THR A 2 66.72 63.94 -118.34
CA THR A 2 66.14 64.45 -117.09
C THR A 2 67.06 63.99 -115.98
N GLU A 3 67.82 64.92 -115.45
CA GLU A 3 68.72 64.71 -114.31
C GLU A 3 67.93 64.12 -113.14
N THR A 4 68.15 62.84 -112.88
CA THR A 4 67.82 62.23 -111.60
C THR A 4 68.77 62.82 -110.57
N THR A 5 68.29 63.82 -109.83
CA THR A 5 68.97 64.33 -108.64
C THR A 5 69.08 63.21 -107.61
N ASP A 6 70.24 62.56 -107.62
CA ASP A 6 70.63 61.59 -106.61
C ASP A 6 70.73 62.27 -105.22
N LEU A 7 69.89 61.76 -104.31
CA LEU A 7 70.23 61.41 -102.93
C LEU A 7 70.89 62.48 -102.04
N ALA A 8 70.09 63.41 -101.52
CA ALA A 8 70.34 63.93 -100.17
C ALA A 8 69.74 62.96 -99.14
N VAL A 9 70.50 61.91 -98.80
CA VAL A 9 70.24 61.18 -97.56
C VAL A 9 70.49 62.17 -96.43
N LEU A 10 69.44 62.54 -95.71
CA LEU A 10 69.49 63.42 -94.54
C LEU A 10 70.26 62.70 -93.42
N GLU A 11 71.59 62.77 -93.48
CA GLU A 11 72.47 62.20 -92.47
C GLU A 11 72.51 63.13 -91.26
N ILE A 12 71.81 62.76 -90.19
CA ILE A 12 71.85 63.50 -88.92
C ILE A 12 73.14 63.14 -88.18
N LYS A 13 74.03 64.11 -88.01
CA LYS A 13 75.22 63.95 -87.18
C LYS A 13 74.83 63.91 -85.70
N ALA A 14 75.56 63.12 -84.90
CA ALA A 14 75.30 62.96 -83.47
C ALA A 14 75.33 64.30 -82.70
N GLU A 15 76.15 65.26 -83.14
CA GLU A 15 76.27 66.59 -82.54
C GLU A 15 75.01 67.46 -82.73
N GLN A 16 74.20 67.18 -83.76
CA GLN A 16 72.97 67.91 -84.04
C GLN A 16 71.77 67.32 -83.27
N ALA A 17 71.91 66.11 -82.71
CA ALA A 17 70.85 65.40 -82.03
C ALA A 17 70.21 66.20 -80.87
N PRO A 18 70.96 66.90 -79.99
CA PRO A 18 70.37 67.67 -78.89
C PRO A 18 69.49 68.84 -79.34
N THR A 19 69.76 69.40 -80.53
CA THR A 19 68.99 70.53 -81.07
C THR A 19 67.83 70.07 -81.94
N LEU A 20 67.93 68.88 -82.56
CA LEU A 20 66.92 68.34 -83.47
C LEU A 20 65.85 67.51 -82.78
N TYR A 21 66.20 66.70 -81.77
CA TYR A 21 65.25 65.84 -81.04
C TYR A 21 64.62 66.58 -79.87
N VAL A 22 64.10 67.77 -80.15
CA VAL A 22 63.30 68.61 -79.24
C VAL A 22 61.89 68.75 -79.81
N PRO A 23 60.91 69.24 -79.03
CA PRO A 23 59.57 69.50 -79.57
C PRO A 23 59.65 70.36 -80.84
N ASN A 24 59.08 69.86 -81.94
CA ASN A 24 59.05 70.49 -83.27
C ASN A 24 60.42 70.70 -83.96
N GLY A 25 61.52 70.13 -83.44
CA GLY A 25 62.86 70.31 -84.01
C GLY A 25 63.09 69.64 -85.37
N LEU A 26 62.21 68.71 -85.77
CA LEU A 26 62.29 67.96 -87.03
C LEU A 26 61.38 68.52 -88.15
N ASP A 27 60.63 69.59 -87.89
CA ASP A 27 59.64 70.13 -88.83
C ASP A 27 60.27 70.60 -90.14
N SER A 28 61.50 71.13 -90.09
CA SER A 28 62.26 71.52 -91.29
C SER A 28 62.58 70.33 -92.19
N TYR A 29 62.91 69.17 -91.61
CA TYR A 29 63.14 67.92 -92.35
C TYR A 29 61.85 67.37 -92.94
N LEU A 30 60.73 67.46 -92.21
CA LEU A 30 59.42 67.08 -92.73
C LEU A 30 58.99 67.94 -93.92
N GLU A 31 59.22 69.25 -93.84
CA GLU A 31 58.89 70.17 -94.93
C GLU A 31 59.77 69.92 -96.18
N GLN A 32 61.05 69.61 -95.99
CA GLN A 32 61.93 69.19 -97.08
C GLN A 32 61.46 67.89 -97.73
N ILE A 33 61.04 66.89 -96.94
CA ILE A 33 60.50 65.63 -97.48
C ILE A 33 59.22 65.89 -98.27
N ARG A 34 58.31 66.75 -97.76
CA ARG A 34 57.07 67.14 -98.47
C ARG A 34 57.37 67.78 -99.81
N GLN A 35 58.31 68.72 -99.87
CA GLN A 35 58.72 69.38 -101.11
C GLN A 35 59.31 68.38 -102.12
N GLN A 36 60.10 67.41 -101.65
CA GLN A 36 60.71 66.38 -102.51
C GLN A 36 59.70 65.38 -103.10
N VAL A 37 58.55 65.18 -102.45
CA VAL A 37 57.50 64.26 -102.93
C VAL A 37 56.29 64.97 -103.53
N ASN A 38 56.38 66.28 -103.78
CA ASN A 38 55.27 67.11 -104.26
C ASN A 38 54.95 66.96 -105.77
N GLU A 39 55.44 65.91 -106.41
CA GLU A 39 55.10 65.60 -107.79
C GLU A 39 53.84 64.73 -107.86
N VAL A 40 53.03 64.90 -108.92
CA VAL A 40 51.82 64.10 -109.18
C VAL A 40 52.03 63.28 -110.47
N PRO A 41 52.60 62.06 -110.38
CA PRO A 41 52.77 61.19 -111.54
C PRO A 41 51.44 60.64 -112.09
N ASP A 42 51.36 60.43 -113.40
CA ASP A 42 50.18 59.86 -114.06
C ASP A 42 49.98 58.37 -113.74
N LEU A 43 48.92 58.05 -113.00
CA LEU A 43 48.56 56.70 -112.55
C LEU A 43 48.07 55.77 -113.67
N SER A 44 47.68 56.32 -114.82
CA SER A 44 47.26 55.50 -115.98
C SER A 44 48.44 54.72 -116.57
N THR A 45 49.67 55.22 -116.41
CA THR A 45 50.88 54.59 -116.93
C THR A 45 51.59 53.69 -115.90
N ALA A 46 52.21 52.61 -116.36
CA ALA A 46 53.07 51.77 -115.50
C ALA A 46 54.27 52.56 -114.93
N LYS A 47 54.80 53.53 -115.70
CA LYS A 47 55.91 54.40 -115.27
C LYS A 47 55.50 55.35 -114.14
N GLY A 48 54.31 55.96 -114.20
CA GLY A 48 53.82 56.85 -113.14
C GLY A 48 53.51 56.09 -111.84
N ARG A 49 52.93 54.89 -111.91
CA ARG A 49 52.77 54.03 -110.72
C ARG A 49 54.12 53.63 -110.10
N ALA A 50 55.13 53.29 -110.92
CA ALA A 50 56.48 52.99 -110.43
C ALA A 50 57.15 54.22 -109.79
N ARG A 51 56.90 55.43 -110.30
CA ARG A 51 57.40 56.67 -109.71
C ARG A 51 56.78 56.96 -108.34
N VAL A 52 55.47 56.78 -108.18
CA VAL A 52 54.80 56.91 -106.87
C VAL A 52 55.39 55.93 -105.85
N ALA A 53 55.64 54.67 -106.24
CA ALA A 53 56.31 53.70 -105.38
C ALA A 53 57.73 54.14 -104.98
N SER A 54 58.49 54.75 -105.91
CA SER A 54 59.83 55.29 -105.63
C SER A 54 59.78 56.46 -104.64
N LEU A 55 58.83 57.39 -104.77
CA LEU A 55 58.64 58.51 -103.83
C LEU A 55 58.27 58.00 -102.43
N ALA A 56 57.36 57.03 -102.34
CA ALA A 56 57.00 56.41 -101.06
C ALA A 56 58.20 55.71 -100.40
N ALA A 57 59.04 55.02 -101.18
CA ALA A 57 60.27 54.42 -100.71
C ALA A 57 61.31 55.46 -100.26
N GLN A 58 61.32 56.65 -100.87
CA GLN A 58 62.16 57.77 -100.42
C GLN A 58 61.71 58.29 -99.05
N VAL A 59 60.40 58.50 -98.84
CA VAL A 59 59.85 58.90 -97.53
C VAL A 59 60.22 57.89 -96.44
N SER A 60 60.13 56.60 -96.75
CA SER A 60 60.48 55.53 -95.81
C SER A 60 61.98 55.52 -95.47
N ARG A 61 62.85 55.74 -96.46
CA ARG A 61 64.31 55.87 -96.23
C ARG A 61 64.63 57.09 -95.38
N SER A 62 64.04 58.25 -95.68
CA SER A 62 64.23 59.48 -94.89
C SER A 62 63.70 59.34 -93.46
N LYS A 63 62.57 58.67 -93.24
CA LYS A 63 62.06 58.33 -91.90
C LYS A 63 63.10 57.54 -91.11
N THR A 64 63.62 56.45 -91.66
CA THR A 64 64.59 55.60 -90.97
C THR A 64 65.92 56.33 -90.69
N ALA A 65 66.35 57.21 -91.60
CA ALA A 65 67.56 58.02 -91.44
C ALA A 65 67.48 58.98 -90.24
N VAL A 66 66.28 59.50 -89.92
CA VAL A 66 66.04 60.37 -88.77
C VAL A 66 65.73 59.57 -87.49
N GLU A 67 64.95 58.49 -87.60
CA GLU A 67 64.52 57.72 -86.44
C GLU A 67 65.68 56.99 -85.73
N LYS A 68 66.60 56.39 -86.51
CA LYS A 68 67.67 55.56 -85.96
C LYS A 68 68.65 56.36 -85.08
N PRO A 69 69.20 57.52 -85.52
CA PRO A 69 70.06 58.35 -84.68
C PRO A 69 69.32 58.92 -83.46
N GLY A 70 68.01 59.20 -83.57
CA GLY A 70 67.19 59.63 -82.44
C GLY A 70 67.05 58.56 -81.35
N ARG A 71 66.81 57.30 -81.75
CA ARG A 71 66.79 56.16 -80.82
C ARG A 71 68.14 55.94 -80.15
N ASP A 72 69.24 56.09 -80.90
CA ASP A 72 70.59 55.96 -80.35
C ASP A 72 70.91 57.10 -79.37
N TYR A 73 70.52 58.35 -79.67
CA TYR A 73 70.63 59.48 -78.75
C TYR A 73 69.83 59.28 -77.46
N LEU A 74 68.58 58.82 -77.54
CA LEU A 74 67.76 58.49 -76.38
C LEU A 74 68.39 57.38 -75.52
N ARG A 75 69.05 56.40 -76.13
CA ARG A 75 69.79 55.35 -75.41
C ARG A 75 70.97 55.95 -74.65
N HIS A 76 71.76 56.82 -75.27
CA HIS A 76 72.87 57.51 -74.61
C HIS A 76 72.41 58.39 -73.44
N LEU A 77 71.32 59.14 -73.61
CA LEU A 77 70.74 59.95 -72.52
C LEU A 77 70.31 59.09 -71.33
N LYS A 78 69.62 57.97 -71.59
CA LYS A 78 69.21 57.04 -70.52
C LYS A 78 70.41 56.38 -69.84
N GLU A 79 71.45 56.05 -70.60
CA GLU A 79 72.68 55.47 -70.04
C GLU A 79 73.38 56.43 -69.09
N ALA A 80 73.39 57.73 -69.39
CA ALA A 80 73.98 58.75 -68.53
C ALA A 80 73.24 58.90 -67.18
N VAL A 81 71.95 58.59 -67.13
CA VAL A 81 71.12 58.69 -65.91
C VAL A 81 71.23 57.45 -65.02
N LYS A 82 71.53 56.27 -65.58
CA LYS A 82 71.63 55.00 -64.82
C LYS A 82 72.55 55.04 -63.60
N PRO A 83 73.76 55.64 -63.64
CA PRO A 83 74.62 55.72 -62.45
C PRO A 83 73.99 56.53 -61.32
N ALA A 84 73.28 57.61 -61.65
CA ALA A 84 72.58 58.43 -60.67
C ALA A 84 71.39 57.67 -60.06
N GLU A 85 70.60 56.96 -60.88
CA GLU A 85 69.52 56.09 -60.38
C GLU A 85 70.04 54.96 -59.49
N ALA A 86 71.16 54.35 -59.87
CA ALA A 86 71.79 53.29 -59.09
C ALA A 86 72.29 53.81 -57.73
N GLU A 87 72.95 54.97 -57.69
CA GLU A 87 73.40 55.56 -56.42
C GLU A 87 72.21 55.99 -55.55
N LEU A 88 71.15 56.57 -56.13
CA LEU A 88 69.93 56.88 -55.38
C LEU A 88 69.32 55.63 -54.76
N ARG A 89 69.23 54.53 -55.51
CA ARG A 89 68.74 53.25 -55.00
C ARG A 89 69.61 52.72 -53.86
N ARG A 90 70.95 52.76 -54.04
CA ARG A 90 71.93 52.36 -53.02
C ARG A 90 71.74 53.20 -51.75
N TRP A 91 71.61 54.51 -51.90
CA TRP A 91 71.44 55.45 -50.80
C TRP A 91 70.15 55.20 -50.02
N VAL A 92 69.02 55.05 -50.71
CA VAL A 92 67.73 54.73 -50.06
C VAL A 92 67.81 53.41 -49.29
N SER A 93 68.37 52.36 -49.91
CA SER A 93 68.52 51.06 -49.24
C SER A 93 69.44 51.14 -48.01
N ALA A 94 70.51 51.94 -48.07
CA ALA A 94 71.40 52.18 -46.95
C ALA A 94 70.70 52.95 -45.82
N CYS A 95 69.89 53.96 -46.14
CA CYS A 95 69.08 54.69 -45.16
C CYS A 95 68.03 53.80 -44.49
N ASP A 96 67.36 52.92 -45.25
CA ASP A 96 66.40 51.96 -44.69
C ASP A 96 67.08 50.98 -43.74
N THR A 97 68.25 50.45 -44.11
CA THR A 97 69.04 49.56 -43.25
C THR A 97 69.43 50.27 -41.96
N LEU A 98 69.94 51.51 -42.06
CA LEU A 98 70.32 52.31 -40.90
C LEU A 98 69.12 52.61 -39.99
N ARG A 99 67.95 52.93 -40.56
CA ARG A 99 66.72 53.13 -39.78
C ARG A 99 66.38 51.87 -38.99
N ASP A 100 66.44 50.71 -39.61
CA ASP A 100 66.07 49.44 -38.99
C ASP A 100 67.08 49.06 -37.89
N GLU A 101 68.38 49.30 -38.10
CA GLU A 101 69.42 49.15 -37.07
C GLU A 101 69.22 50.08 -35.88
N VAL A 102 68.90 51.36 -36.13
CA VAL A 102 68.60 52.35 -35.08
C VAL A 102 67.34 51.99 -34.31
N ARG A 103 66.34 51.40 -34.97
CA ARG A 103 65.09 50.96 -34.35
C ARG A 103 65.23 49.63 -33.60
N ARG A 104 66.20 48.79 -33.96
CA ARG A 104 66.35 47.43 -33.43
C ARG A 104 66.35 47.36 -31.89
N PRO A 105 67.09 48.20 -31.14
CA PRO A 105 67.07 48.15 -29.68
C PRO A 105 65.68 48.41 -29.08
N LEU A 106 64.89 49.30 -29.70
CA LEU A 106 63.52 49.55 -29.27
C LEU A 106 62.62 48.34 -29.53
N THR A 107 62.74 47.73 -30.71
CA THR A 107 61.96 46.53 -31.06
C THR A 107 62.31 45.33 -30.17
N GLU A 108 63.60 45.14 -29.85
CA GLU A 108 64.05 44.11 -28.90
C GLU A 108 63.50 44.38 -27.49
N TRP A 109 63.52 45.63 -27.04
CA TRP A 109 62.95 46.01 -25.74
C TRP A 109 61.42 45.82 -25.70
N GLU A 110 60.69 46.20 -26.74
CA GLU A 110 59.23 45.99 -26.84
C GLU A 110 58.88 44.49 -26.75
N ALA A 111 59.64 43.63 -27.44
CA ALA A 111 59.46 42.18 -27.38
C ALA A 111 59.77 41.62 -25.98
N GLU A 112 60.81 42.11 -25.32
CA GLU A 112 61.14 41.73 -23.94
C GLU A 112 60.05 42.18 -22.96
N GLN A 113 59.49 43.38 -23.11
CA GLN A 113 58.38 43.85 -22.29
C GLN A 113 57.14 42.96 -22.45
N GLU A 114 56.85 42.51 -23.67
CA GLU A 114 55.73 41.59 -23.90
C GLU A 114 55.98 40.23 -23.23
N ARG A 115 57.21 39.71 -23.28
CA ARG A 115 57.58 38.49 -22.56
C ARG A 115 57.43 38.66 -21.05
N ILE A 116 57.95 39.76 -20.49
CA ILE A 116 57.83 40.06 -19.06
C ILE A 116 56.36 40.15 -18.64
N LYS A 117 55.50 40.79 -19.44
CA LYS A 117 54.06 40.85 -19.17
C LYS A 117 53.41 39.47 -19.19
N SER A 118 53.74 38.64 -20.18
CA SER A 118 53.26 37.26 -20.27
C SER A 118 53.70 36.44 -19.05
N ASP A 119 54.98 36.55 -18.66
CA ASP A 119 55.52 35.84 -17.50
C ASP A 119 54.88 36.33 -16.19
N GLN A 120 54.67 37.64 -16.04
CA GLN A 120 53.95 38.21 -14.90
C GLN A 120 52.50 37.72 -14.84
N GLN A 121 51.81 37.67 -15.97
CA GLN A 121 50.45 37.13 -16.04
C GLN A 121 50.40 35.65 -15.63
N MET A 122 51.38 34.86 -16.06
CA MET A 122 51.50 33.46 -15.62
C MET A 122 51.77 33.34 -14.11
N LEU A 123 52.59 34.23 -13.55
CA LEU A 123 52.87 34.28 -12.12
C LEU A 123 51.63 34.68 -11.31
N ASP A 124 50.86 35.66 -11.79
CA ASP A 124 49.62 36.10 -11.17
C ASP A 124 48.58 34.96 -11.16
N TRP A 125 48.40 34.27 -12.29
CA TRP A 125 47.54 33.08 -12.35
C TRP A 125 48.02 31.95 -11.45
N HIS A 126 49.34 31.73 -11.36
CA HIS A 126 49.88 30.72 -10.45
C HIS A 126 49.61 31.07 -8.99
N THR A 127 49.78 32.34 -8.62
CA THR A 127 49.53 32.83 -7.26
C THR A 127 48.06 32.72 -6.89
N GLU A 128 47.16 33.09 -7.80
CA GLU A 128 45.71 32.93 -7.61
C GLU A 128 45.33 31.45 -7.46
N ALA A 129 45.88 30.57 -8.31
CA ALA A 129 45.63 29.13 -8.22
C ALA A 129 46.11 28.53 -6.89
N LEU A 130 47.27 28.95 -6.37
CA LEU A 130 47.75 28.54 -5.06
C LEU A 130 46.79 29.00 -3.95
N GLY A 131 46.34 30.26 -3.98
CA GLY A 131 45.36 30.77 -3.01
C GLY A 131 44.02 30.03 -3.06
N MET A 132 43.55 29.64 -4.24
CA MET A 132 42.35 28.82 -4.39
C MET A 132 42.53 27.40 -3.84
N ASN A 133 43.69 26.78 -4.08
CA ASN A 133 44.01 25.45 -3.53
C ASN A 133 44.07 25.48 -2.01
N GLU A 134 44.74 26.47 -1.41
CA GLU A 134 44.79 26.64 0.04
C GLU A 134 43.38 26.82 0.64
N ALA A 135 42.52 27.62 -0.01
CA ALA A 135 41.13 27.81 0.42
C ALA A 135 40.31 26.50 0.31
N HIS A 136 40.52 25.73 -0.76
CA HIS A 136 39.88 24.44 -0.95
C HIS A 136 40.31 23.42 0.12
N ASP A 137 41.61 23.32 0.39
CA ASP A 137 42.16 22.40 1.39
C ASP A 137 41.66 22.76 2.80
N LYS A 138 41.59 24.05 3.13
CA LYS A 138 41.00 24.52 4.38
C LYS A 138 39.52 24.16 4.48
N ALA A 139 38.74 24.40 3.44
CA ALA A 139 37.31 24.04 3.42
C ALA A 139 37.08 22.53 3.51
N ALA A 140 37.96 21.72 2.92
CA ALA A 140 37.92 20.27 3.02
C ALA A 140 38.21 19.80 4.46
N ALA A 141 39.18 20.41 5.14
CA ALA A 141 39.49 20.13 6.54
C ALA A 141 38.31 20.50 7.46
N GLU A 142 37.72 21.69 7.30
CA GLU A 142 36.54 22.13 8.09
C GLU A 142 35.34 21.21 7.87
N ARG A 143 35.09 20.75 6.63
CA ARG A 143 34.03 19.77 6.34
C ARG A 143 34.30 18.43 6.99
N PHE A 144 35.55 17.95 6.95
CA PHE A 144 35.92 16.69 7.56
C PHE A 144 35.67 16.71 9.08
N GLU A 145 36.04 17.80 9.76
CA GLU A 145 35.77 17.96 11.19
C GLU A 145 34.26 17.99 11.48
N SER A 146 33.49 18.75 10.71
CA SER A 146 32.03 18.83 10.87
C SER A 146 31.35 17.49 10.63
N ASP A 147 31.71 16.78 9.55
CA ASP A 147 31.16 15.46 9.24
C ASP A 147 31.53 14.43 10.31
N HIS A 148 32.74 14.53 10.88
CA HIS A 148 33.18 13.67 11.98
C HIS A 148 32.35 13.90 13.25
N GLU A 149 32.09 15.15 13.64
CA GLU A 149 31.24 15.48 14.77
C GLU A 149 29.80 14.94 14.58
N VAL A 150 29.24 15.12 13.38
CA VAL A 150 27.91 14.58 13.04
C VAL A 150 27.90 13.06 13.15
N ALA A 151 28.94 12.37 12.66
CA ALA A 151 29.05 10.93 12.76
C ALA A 151 29.09 10.44 14.22
N LEU A 152 29.81 11.15 15.11
CA LEU A 152 29.84 10.84 16.54
C LEU A 152 28.46 11.00 17.19
N LEU A 153 27.75 12.09 16.89
CA LEU A 153 26.39 12.32 17.39
C LEU A 153 25.40 11.26 16.89
N MET A 154 25.54 10.84 15.63
CA MET A 154 24.72 9.76 15.08
C MET A 154 24.99 8.44 15.79
N ASN A 155 26.26 8.10 16.05
CA ASN A 155 26.62 6.90 16.82
C ASN A 155 26.02 6.95 18.23
N GLU A 156 26.13 8.07 18.94
CA GLU A 156 25.52 8.21 20.28
C GLU A 156 24.00 8.02 20.22
N LYS A 157 23.35 8.54 19.19
CA LYS A 157 21.91 8.36 18.98
C LYS A 157 21.55 6.90 18.74
N PHE A 158 22.31 6.20 17.89
CA PHE A 158 22.10 4.76 17.66
C PHE A 158 22.29 3.95 18.94
N ASP A 159 23.32 4.25 19.73
CA ASP A 159 23.57 3.58 21.01
C ASP A 159 22.41 3.81 21.98
N ARG A 160 21.87 5.03 22.03
CA ARG A 160 20.70 5.38 22.85
C ARG A 160 19.45 4.63 22.40
N GLU A 161 19.14 4.64 21.11
CA GLU A 161 17.99 3.92 20.55
C GLU A 161 18.11 2.41 20.79
N ALA A 162 19.31 1.84 20.65
CA ALA A 162 19.56 0.44 20.96
C ALA A 162 19.38 0.12 22.46
N ALA A 163 19.80 1.02 23.35
CA ALA A 163 19.58 0.88 24.79
C ALA A 163 18.09 0.99 25.16
N GLU A 164 17.37 1.95 24.57
CA GLU A 164 15.92 2.12 24.75
C GLU A 164 15.14 0.92 24.24
N ALA A 165 15.48 0.39 23.06
CA ALA A 165 14.86 -0.81 22.51
C ALA A 165 15.09 -2.04 23.40
N LYS A 166 16.30 -2.21 23.96
CA LYS A 166 16.59 -3.27 24.94
C LYS A 166 15.77 -3.09 26.21
N ALA A 167 15.68 -1.88 26.74
CA ALA A 167 14.89 -1.58 27.93
C ALA A 167 13.39 -1.81 27.70
N GLU A 168 12.86 -1.47 26.51
CA GLU A 168 11.46 -1.75 26.15
C GLU A 168 11.20 -3.26 26.02
N ALA A 169 12.11 -4.00 25.40
CA ALA A 169 12.03 -5.46 25.32
C ALA A 169 12.03 -6.10 26.71
N GLU A 170 12.88 -5.62 27.62
CA GLU A 170 12.91 -6.08 29.01
C GLU A 170 11.61 -5.76 29.75
N ARG A 171 11.07 -4.54 29.61
CA ARG A 171 9.76 -4.16 30.17
C ARG A 171 8.64 -5.06 29.66
N LYS A 172 8.61 -5.36 28.37
CA LYS A 172 7.63 -6.28 27.76
C LYS A 172 7.78 -7.70 28.32
N ARG A 173 9.00 -8.18 28.53
CA ARG A 173 9.24 -9.49 29.17
C ARG A 173 8.74 -9.52 30.60
N ILE A 174 9.06 -8.50 31.41
CA ILE A 174 8.58 -8.39 32.79
C ILE A 174 7.05 -8.35 32.83
N ALA A 175 6.42 -7.51 31.99
CA ALA A 175 4.96 -7.42 31.91
C ALA A 175 4.31 -8.77 31.52
N TYR A 176 4.88 -9.48 30.54
CA TYR A 176 4.40 -10.80 30.16
C TYR A 176 4.56 -11.84 31.29
N GLU A 177 5.70 -11.83 31.99
CA GLU A 177 5.93 -12.69 33.15
C GLU A 177 4.97 -12.39 34.30
N GLU A 178 4.66 -11.12 34.55
CA GLU A 178 3.66 -10.69 35.53
C GLU A 178 2.24 -11.11 35.14
N GLU A 179 1.85 -10.93 33.88
CA GLU A 179 0.56 -11.41 33.38
C GLU A 179 0.44 -12.92 33.49
N LEU A 180 1.51 -13.67 33.19
CA LEU A 180 1.53 -15.11 33.33
C LEU A 180 1.38 -15.51 34.79
N LYS A 181 2.05 -14.83 35.73
CA LYS A 181 1.85 -15.03 37.18
C LYS A 181 0.43 -14.72 37.62
N ARG A 182 -0.19 -13.65 37.11
CA ARG A 182 -1.59 -13.29 37.40
C ARG A 182 -2.55 -14.35 36.88
N LYS A 183 -2.39 -14.80 35.63
CA LYS A 183 -3.20 -15.87 35.04
C LYS A 183 -3.03 -17.17 35.82
N ALA A 184 -1.81 -17.52 36.22
CA ALA A 184 -1.57 -18.71 37.05
C ALA A 184 -2.24 -18.58 38.43
N ALA A 185 -2.17 -17.41 39.07
CA ALA A 185 -2.83 -17.16 40.35
C ALA A 185 -4.36 -17.17 40.23
N GLU A 186 -4.91 -16.58 39.17
CA GLU A 186 -6.34 -16.58 38.87
C GLU A 186 -6.84 -18.00 38.56
N GLN A 187 -6.12 -18.75 37.73
CA GLN A 187 -6.41 -20.15 37.45
C GLN A 187 -6.39 -20.99 38.73
N ALA A 188 -5.39 -20.79 39.60
CA ALA A 188 -5.34 -21.46 40.89
C ALA A 188 -6.53 -21.07 41.80
N ARG A 189 -6.98 -19.82 41.76
CA ARG A 189 -8.19 -19.36 42.48
C ARG A 189 -9.46 -20.00 41.92
N ILE A 190 -9.63 -20.02 40.59
CA ILE A 190 -10.78 -20.65 39.93
C ILE A 190 -10.78 -22.15 40.23
N GLU A 191 -9.64 -22.82 40.15
CA GLU A 191 -9.55 -24.24 40.50
C GLU A 191 -9.84 -24.51 41.99
N ALA A 192 -9.38 -23.64 42.89
CA ALA A 192 -9.70 -23.72 44.31
C ALA A 192 -11.20 -23.47 44.56
N GLU A 193 -11.81 -22.51 43.88
CA GLU A 193 -13.23 -22.22 43.96
C GLU A 193 -14.08 -23.36 43.37
N GLN A 194 -13.69 -23.92 42.22
CA GLN A 194 -14.33 -25.10 41.63
C GLN A 194 -14.18 -26.33 42.53
N LYS A 195 -13.02 -26.52 43.18
CA LYS A 195 -12.86 -27.60 44.18
C LYS A 195 -13.74 -27.35 45.40
N ALA A 196 -13.82 -26.12 45.90
CA ALA A 196 -14.71 -25.77 47.01
C ALA A 196 -16.18 -25.92 46.63
N GLN A 197 -16.56 -25.55 45.41
CA GLN A 197 -17.92 -25.70 44.89
C GLN A 197 -18.27 -27.17 44.70
N ARG A 198 -17.39 -27.98 44.10
CA ARG A 198 -17.57 -29.44 44.04
C ARG A 198 -17.69 -30.06 45.43
N ALA A 199 -16.88 -29.64 46.39
CA ALA A 199 -16.98 -30.11 47.76
C ALA A 199 -18.30 -29.68 48.44
N ARG A 200 -18.80 -28.48 48.16
CA ARG A 200 -20.12 -28.00 48.62
C ARG A 200 -21.26 -28.76 47.96
N GLU A 201 -21.18 -29.02 46.66
CA GLU A 201 -22.16 -29.81 45.93
C GLU A 201 -22.16 -31.26 46.41
N GLU A 202 -20.99 -31.88 46.60
CA GLU A 202 -20.88 -33.20 47.21
C GLU A 202 -21.41 -33.22 48.64
N ALA A 203 -21.13 -32.19 49.45
CA ALA A 203 -21.69 -32.06 50.79
C ALA A 203 -23.21 -31.89 50.76
N ALA A 204 -23.74 -31.07 49.85
CA ALA A 204 -25.17 -30.86 49.67
C ALA A 204 -25.86 -32.11 49.11
N GLN A 205 -25.21 -32.88 48.24
CA GLN A 205 -25.70 -34.18 47.78
C GLN A 205 -25.70 -35.19 48.91
N ARG A 206 -24.64 -35.28 49.72
CA ARG A 206 -24.61 -36.12 50.92
C ARG A 206 -25.68 -35.71 51.93
N GLU A 207 -25.90 -34.41 52.12
CA GLU A 207 -26.96 -33.91 52.99
C GLU A 207 -28.34 -34.25 52.42
N ARG A 208 -28.57 -34.07 51.12
CA ARG A 208 -29.81 -34.50 50.45
C ARG A 208 -30.01 -36.01 50.49
N GLU A 209 -28.96 -36.81 50.35
CA GLU A 209 -29.03 -38.27 50.49
C GLU A 209 -29.34 -38.67 51.93
N LEU A 210 -28.75 -37.99 52.91
CA LEU A 210 -29.06 -38.21 54.33
C LEU A 210 -30.48 -37.77 54.67
N GLN A 211 -30.94 -36.63 54.15
CA GLN A 211 -32.31 -36.14 54.30
C GLN A 211 -33.30 -37.07 53.59
N ALA A 212 -33.01 -37.53 52.36
CA ALA A 212 -33.84 -38.49 51.65
C ALA A 212 -33.88 -39.85 52.38
N LYS A 213 -32.76 -40.30 52.97
CA LYS A 213 -32.74 -41.49 53.83
C LYS A 213 -33.50 -41.27 55.14
N ALA A 214 -33.41 -40.09 55.75
CA ALA A 214 -34.15 -39.73 56.95
C ALA A 214 -35.65 -39.61 56.67
N GLU A 215 -36.04 -38.98 55.56
CA GLU A 215 -37.41 -38.87 55.09
C GLU A 215 -37.95 -40.24 54.68
N GLN A 216 -37.16 -41.09 54.03
CA GLN A 216 -37.54 -42.47 53.76
C GLN A 216 -37.70 -43.27 55.06
N ALA A 217 -36.81 -43.12 56.03
CA ALA A 217 -36.93 -43.76 57.33
C ALA A 217 -38.12 -43.21 58.15
N GLU A 218 -38.44 -41.93 58.02
CA GLU A 218 -39.62 -41.32 58.62
C GLU A 218 -40.89 -41.80 57.94
N ARG A 219 -40.94 -41.83 56.61
CA ARG A 219 -42.03 -42.43 55.82
C ARG A 219 -42.20 -43.91 56.14
N ASP A 220 -41.12 -44.66 56.30
CA ASP A 220 -41.16 -46.07 56.70
C ASP A 220 -41.64 -46.22 58.14
N ARG A 221 -41.27 -45.31 59.06
CA ARG A 221 -41.80 -45.25 60.43
C ARG A 221 -43.27 -44.89 60.47
N ILE A 222 -43.71 -43.89 59.72
CA ILE A 222 -45.12 -43.49 59.59
C ILE A 222 -45.90 -44.63 58.93
N ALA A 223 -45.40 -45.23 57.86
CA ALA A 223 -46.04 -46.39 57.22
C ALA A 223 -46.03 -47.64 58.13
N ALA A 224 -45.05 -47.81 59.01
CA ALA A 224 -45.05 -48.86 60.03
C ALA A 224 -46.01 -48.53 61.18
N GLN A 225 -46.13 -47.26 61.59
CA GLN A 225 -47.12 -46.79 62.57
C GLN A 225 -48.54 -46.90 62.02
N GLU A 226 -48.79 -46.48 60.78
CA GLU A 226 -50.08 -46.65 60.10
C GLU A 226 -50.40 -48.13 59.88
N ARG A 227 -49.41 -48.97 59.56
CA ARG A 227 -49.63 -50.43 59.50
C ARG A 227 -49.95 -50.99 60.88
N ALA A 228 -49.21 -50.61 61.92
CA ALA A 228 -49.50 -51.05 63.29
C ALA A 228 -50.84 -50.51 63.81
N GLU A 229 -51.25 -49.31 63.39
CA GLU A 229 -52.53 -48.72 63.75
C GLU A 229 -53.68 -49.33 62.94
N ARG A 230 -53.48 -49.63 61.65
CA ARG A 230 -54.43 -50.45 60.87
C ARG A 230 -54.51 -51.87 61.38
N GLU A 231 -53.43 -52.48 61.83
CA GLU A 231 -53.43 -53.81 62.44
C GLU A 231 -54.12 -53.78 63.81
N LYS A 232 -53.90 -52.75 64.63
CA LYS A 232 -54.66 -52.55 65.88
C LYS A 232 -56.14 -52.27 65.61
N GLN A 233 -56.48 -51.44 64.64
CA GLN A 233 -57.87 -51.16 64.26
C GLN A 233 -58.53 -52.38 63.60
N ALA A 234 -57.79 -53.19 62.83
CA ALA A 234 -58.25 -54.45 62.29
C ALA A 234 -58.44 -55.51 63.38
N ALA A 235 -57.56 -55.58 64.38
CA ALA A 235 -57.70 -56.46 65.54
C ALA A 235 -58.89 -56.04 66.42
N ILE A 236 -59.09 -54.74 66.66
CA ILE A 236 -60.26 -54.21 67.38
C ILE A 236 -61.55 -54.44 66.57
N ALA A 237 -61.52 -54.30 65.24
CA ALA A 237 -62.67 -54.59 64.38
C ALA A 237 -62.98 -56.10 64.30
N GLU A 238 -61.97 -56.96 64.35
CA GLU A 238 -62.13 -58.41 64.41
C GLU A 238 -62.66 -58.86 65.78
N GLU A 239 -62.17 -58.26 66.87
CA GLU A 239 -62.67 -58.49 68.23
C GLU A 239 -64.10 -57.98 68.40
N GLN A 240 -64.45 -56.81 67.84
CA GLN A 240 -65.83 -56.33 67.83
C GLN A 240 -66.76 -57.14 66.91
N ARG A 241 -66.26 -57.70 65.79
CA ARG A 241 -67.04 -58.65 64.97
C ARG A 241 -67.23 -59.99 65.66
N LYS A 242 -66.24 -60.49 66.41
CA LYS A 242 -66.38 -61.71 67.23
C LYS A 242 -67.29 -61.49 68.44
N ALA A 243 -67.24 -60.32 69.08
CA ALA A 243 -68.14 -59.95 70.17
C ALA A 243 -69.59 -59.77 69.69
N LYS A 244 -69.83 -59.08 68.56
CA LYS A 244 -71.17 -58.97 67.97
C LYS A 244 -71.71 -60.31 67.47
N ALA A 245 -70.89 -61.16 66.83
CA ALA A 245 -71.31 -62.48 66.39
C ALA A 245 -71.63 -63.44 67.55
N ALA A 246 -70.95 -63.31 68.70
CA ALA A 246 -71.25 -64.08 69.91
C ALA A 246 -72.50 -63.57 70.65
N GLU A 247 -72.77 -62.27 70.62
CA GLU A 247 -73.97 -61.67 71.21
C GLU A 247 -75.23 -61.96 70.37
N ASP A 248 -75.14 -61.87 69.03
CA ASP A 248 -76.23 -62.21 68.11
C ASP A 248 -76.56 -63.72 68.15
N ALA A 249 -75.58 -64.59 68.39
CA ALA A 249 -75.80 -66.03 68.57
C ALA A 249 -76.52 -66.36 69.90
N ARG A 250 -76.24 -65.61 70.98
CA ARG A 250 -76.96 -65.76 72.25
C ARG A 250 -78.41 -65.26 72.15
N LEU A 251 -78.64 -64.14 71.47
CA LEU A 251 -79.98 -63.58 71.31
C LEU A 251 -80.89 -64.44 70.41
N ALA A 252 -80.31 -65.18 69.44
CA ALA A 252 -81.04 -66.09 68.58
C ALA A 252 -81.46 -67.40 69.29
N GLU A 253 -80.62 -67.92 70.20
CA GLU A 253 -80.93 -69.13 70.97
C GLU A 253 -81.97 -68.86 72.07
N GLU A 254 -81.92 -67.69 72.72
CA GLU A 254 -82.88 -67.30 73.76
C GLU A 254 -84.29 -67.04 73.19
N LYS A 255 -84.39 -66.52 71.96
CA LYS A 255 -85.68 -66.37 71.26
C LYS A 255 -86.32 -67.70 70.86
N ARG A 256 -85.51 -68.72 70.54
CA ARG A 256 -86.01 -70.06 70.17
C ARG A 256 -86.67 -70.79 71.36
N ILE A 257 -86.14 -70.61 72.57
CA ILE A 257 -86.67 -71.21 73.80
C ILE A 257 -87.97 -70.52 74.26
N ALA A 258 -88.10 -69.21 74.05
CA ALA A 258 -89.32 -68.46 74.38
C ALA A 258 -90.49 -68.78 73.43
N ASP A 259 -90.22 -68.93 72.12
CA ASP A 259 -91.26 -69.19 71.12
C ASP A 259 -91.83 -70.61 71.18
N GLU A 260 -91.08 -71.58 71.70
CA GLU A 260 -91.54 -72.97 71.88
C GLU A 260 -92.39 -73.16 73.17
N ALA A 261 -92.22 -72.29 74.17
CA ALA A 261 -93.06 -72.25 75.37
C ALA A 261 -94.43 -71.56 75.11
N ALA A 262 -94.46 -70.53 74.26
CA ALA A 262 -95.69 -69.79 73.94
C ALA A 262 -96.71 -70.62 73.15
N LYS A 263 -96.26 -71.50 72.24
CA LYS A 263 -97.17 -72.38 71.47
C LYS A 263 -97.85 -73.47 72.30
N ARG A 264 -97.24 -73.91 73.41
CA ARG A 264 -97.84 -74.89 74.33
C ARG A 264 -98.91 -74.29 75.26
N ALA A 265 -98.88 -72.98 75.51
CA ALA A 265 -99.90 -72.31 76.32
C ALA A 265 -101.20 -72.02 75.55
N ALA A 266 -101.10 -71.74 74.24
CA ALA A 266 -102.27 -71.39 73.41
C ALA A 266 -103.19 -72.59 73.10
N ASP A 267 -102.66 -73.82 72.99
CA ASP A 267 -103.46 -75.02 72.69
C ASP A 267 -104.33 -75.48 73.88
N ILE A 268 -103.95 -75.11 75.11
CA ILE A 268 -104.71 -75.42 76.34
C ILE A 268 -105.95 -74.53 76.47
N GLU A 269 -105.83 -73.25 76.11
CA GLU A 269 -106.95 -72.29 76.13
C GLU A 269 -108.00 -72.61 75.06
N HIS A 270 -107.58 -73.01 73.85
CA HIS A 270 -108.50 -73.37 72.77
C HIS A 270 -109.42 -74.54 73.14
N ARG A 271 -108.86 -75.59 73.78
CA ARG A 271 -109.63 -76.76 74.24
C ARG A 271 -110.62 -76.43 75.36
N LYS A 272 -110.28 -75.49 76.25
CA LYS A 272 -111.20 -74.99 77.28
C LYS A 272 -112.38 -74.24 76.69
N ALA A 273 -112.14 -73.37 75.71
CA ALA A 273 -113.19 -72.56 75.10
C ALA A 273 -114.25 -73.40 74.36
N VAL A 274 -113.82 -74.39 73.57
CA VAL A 274 -114.73 -75.26 72.81
C VAL A 274 -115.59 -76.12 73.73
N ASN A 275 -115.02 -76.67 74.81
CA ASN A 275 -115.78 -77.47 75.78
C ASN A 275 -116.79 -76.65 76.57
N ASN A 276 -116.46 -75.41 76.95
CA ASN A 276 -117.40 -74.53 77.64
C ASN A 276 -118.54 -74.07 76.72
N LYS A 277 -118.28 -73.89 75.42
CA LYS A 277 -119.33 -73.56 74.45
C LYS A 277 -120.30 -74.71 74.22
N ALA A 278 -119.78 -75.95 74.09
CA ALA A 278 -120.61 -77.15 74.05
C ALA A 278 -121.45 -77.33 75.34
N LEU A 279 -120.91 -76.94 76.50
CA LEU A 279 -121.65 -76.95 77.76
C LEU A 279 -122.82 -75.95 77.74
N ALA A 280 -122.60 -74.74 77.24
CA ALA A 280 -123.64 -73.72 77.11
C ALA A 280 -124.76 -74.14 76.15
N ASP A 281 -124.42 -74.77 75.02
CA ASP A 281 -125.42 -75.24 74.05
C ASP A 281 -126.29 -76.38 74.61
N LEU A 282 -125.73 -77.27 75.42
CA LEU A 282 -126.49 -78.33 76.09
C LEU A 282 -127.42 -77.79 77.20
N ILE A 283 -127.02 -76.71 77.88
CA ILE A 283 -127.87 -76.01 78.85
C ILE A 283 -129.04 -75.33 78.13
N ALA A 284 -128.80 -74.70 76.98
CA ALA A 284 -129.85 -74.09 76.16
C ALA A 284 -130.86 -75.12 75.62
N ALA A 285 -130.45 -76.37 75.44
CA ALA A 285 -131.31 -77.50 75.04
C ALA A 285 -132.16 -78.09 76.19
N GLY A 286 -132.08 -77.51 77.40
CA GLY A 286 -132.94 -77.87 78.55
C GLY A 286 -132.39 -78.96 79.47
N ILE A 287 -131.10 -79.31 79.36
CA ILE A 287 -130.46 -80.34 80.20
C ILE A 287 -129.83 -79.67 81.45
N PRO A 288 -130.05 -80.20 82.68
CA PRO A 288 -129.43 -79.68 83.90
C PRO A 288 -127.89 -79.72 83.84
N GLU A 289 -127.25 -78.67 84.35
CA GLU A 289 -125.80 -78.43 84.20
C GLU A 289 -124.92 -79.61 84.65
N GLU A 290 -125.29 -80.28 85.74
CA GLU A 290 -124.55 -81.44 86.25
C GLU A 290 -124.58 -82.64 85.28
N CYS A 291 -125.69 -82.85 84.58
CA CYS A 291 -125.79 -83.90 83.57
C CYS A 291 -125.06 -83.53 82.27
N ALA A 292 -125.09 -82.26 81.86
CA ALA A 292 -124.37 -81.79 80.67
C ALA A 292 -122.83 -81.92 80.82
N LYS A 293 -122.28 -81.63 82.00
CA LYS A 293 -120.85 -81.84 82.31
C LYS A 293 -120.43 -83.31 82.24
N ALA A 294 -121.27 -84.20 82.76
CA ALA A 294 -121.02 -85.65 82.71
C ALA A 294 -120.99 -86.16 81.25
N CYS A 295 -121.92 -85.69 80.40
CA CYS A 295 -121.96 -86.06 78.98
C CYS A 295 -120.73 -85.55 78.19
N ILE A 296 -120.33 -84.28 78.35
CA ILE A 296 -119.13 -83.74 77.67
C ILE A 296 -117.87 -84.46 78.12
N THR A 297 -117.76 -84.77 79.42
CA THR A 297 -116.60 -85.49 79.96
C THR A 297 -116.50 -86.92 79.43
N ALA A 298 -117.63 -87.62 79.29
CA ALA A 298 -117.66 -88.97 78.73
C ALA A 298 -117.29 -88.99 77.24
N ILE A 299 -117.70 -87.97 76.47
CA ILE A 299 -117.36 -87.85 75.04
C ILE A 299 -115.88 -87.46 74.86
N ALA A 300 -115.37 -86.52 75.66
CA ALA A 300 -113.96 -86.10 75.59
C ALA A 300 -112.98 -87.22 75.99
N LYS A 301 -113.38 -88.12 76.91
CA LYS A 301 -112.61 -89.32 77.29
C LYS A 301 -112.80 -90.51 76.34
N GLY A 302 -113.67 -90.39 75.32
CA GLY A 302 -113.93 -91.45 74.33
C GLY A 302 -114.75 -92.64 74.85
N ALA A 303 -115.51 -92.47 75.94
CA ALA A 303 -116.29 -93.53 76.56
C ALA A 303 -117.69 -93.75 75.93
N VAL A 304 -118.08 -92.92 74.96
CA VAL A 304 -119.34 -93.04 74.19
C VAL A 304 -118.99 -93.40 72.74
N SER A 305 -119.51 -94.52 72.24
CA SER A 305 -119.24 -94.98 70.88
C SER A 305 -119.95 -94.11 69.82
N ALA A 306 -119.26 -93.84 68.71
CA ALA A 306 -119.74 -93.09 67.52
C ALA A 306 -119.92 -91.56 67.62
N ILE A 307 -119.49 -90.89 68.71
CA ILE A 307 -119.52 -89.41 68.84
C ILE A 307 -118.17 -88.89 69.37
N ARG A 308 -117.62 -87.81 68.78
CA ARG A 308 -116.35 -87.17 69.22
C ARG A 308 -116.45 -85.63 69.19
N ILE A 309 -115.73 -84.96 70.09
CA ILE A 309 -115.57 -83.49 70.09
C ILE A 309 -114.39 -83.13 69.19
N THR A 310 -114.56 -82.12 68.34
CA THR A 310 -113.50 -81.60 67.46
C THR A 310 -113.01 -80.28 68.06
N TYR A 311 -111.70 -80.17 68.29
CA TYR A 311 -111.04 -78.99 68.86
C TYR A 311 -110.35 -78.16 67.81
#